data_AF-A0A421CBY2-F1
#
_entry.id   AF-A0A421CBY2-F1
#
_cell.length_a   1.000
_cell.length_b   1.000
_cell.length_c   1.000
_cell.angle_alpha   90.00
_cell.angle_beta   90.00
_cell.angle_gamma   90.00
#
_symmetry.space_group_name_H-M   'P 1'
#
loop_
_entity.id
_entity.type
_entity.pdbx_description
1 polymer ?
#
loop_
_entity_poly.entity_id
_entity_poly.type
_entity_poly.pdbx_seq_one_letter_code
_entity_poly.pdbx_strand_id
1 'polypeptide(L)'
;MMYAPHNILNLESKSPILKSLIPSKKTIEKIKMLIESKNAVLADDYGHYIYRCPGCSELFDRFFIHLDYDDESFEPSYRCGKCRSTLERIDHNSDEGSIEERIGKILASFPCPKCGNRSLYVDSDCTLMWD
;
A
#
# COMPACT_ATOMS: atom_id res chain seq x y z
N MET A 1 -5.62 -9.02 16.60
CA MET A 1 -5.66 -8.33 15.30
C MET A 1 -4.77 -9.05 14.30
N MET A 2 -5.23 -9.24 13.05
CA MET A 2 -4.48 -9.95 12.00
C MET A 2 -3.12 -9.29 11.72
N TYR A 3 -3.06 -7.96 11.74
CA TYR A 3 -1.86 -7.14 11.47
C TYR A 3 -1.16 -6.63 12.73
N ALA A 4 -1.15 -7.38 13.83
CA ALA A 4 -0.33 -6.97 14.98
C ALA A 4 1.16 -6.99 14.60
N PRO A 5 2.02 -6.08 15.12
CA PRO A 5 3.43 -5.98 14.72
C PRO A 5 4.17 -7.32 14.83
N HIS A 6 3.96 -8.03 15.95
CA HIS A 6 4.54 -9.35 16.18
C HIS A 6 4.10 -10.41 15.15
N ASN A 7 2.91 -10.29 14.55
CA ASN A 7 2.43 -11.22 13.51
C ASN A 7 3.05 -10.91 12.14
N ILE A 8 3.30 -9.64 11.85
CA ILE A 8 3.95 -9.20 10.61
C ILE A 8 5.43 -9.59 10.61
N LEU A 9 6.09 -9.40 11.75
CA LEU A 9 7.53 -9.63 11.94
C LEU A 9 7.86 -11.08 12.36
N ASN A 10 6.88 -11.97 12.50
CA ASN A 10 7.14 -13.39 12.80
C ASN A 10 7.60 -14.14 11.55
N LEU A 11 8.88 -13.99 11.23
CA LEU A 11 9.53 -14.52 10.03
C LEU A 11 9.87 -16.02 10.11
N GLU A 12 9.89 -16.57 11.32
CA GLU A 12 10.19 -17.97 11.68
C GLU A 12 8.93 -18.85 11.76
N SER A 13 7.74 -18.24 11.71
CA SER A 13 6.48 -18.98 11.65
C SER A 13 6.42 -19.89 10.43
N LYS A 14 5.72 -21.01 10.58
CA LYS A 14 5.41 -21.95 9.50
C LYS A 14 4.65 -21.29 8.34
N SER A 15 3.97 -20.17 8.61
CA SER A 15 3.25 -19.35 7.63
C SER A 15 3.50 -17.84 7.87
N PRO A 16 4.64 -17.29 7.43
CA PRO A 16 4.94 -15.87 7.64
C PRO A 16 3.98 -15.01 6.82
N ILE A 17 3.21 -14.15 7.49
CA ILE A 17 2.20 -13.29 6.85
C ILE A 17 2.85 -12.31 5.87
N LEU A 18 4.09 -11.91 6.13
CA LEU A 18 4.85 -11.04 5.22
C LEU A 18 4.96 -11.60 3.78
N LYS A 19 4.98 -12.93 3.62
CA LYS A 19 4.99 -13.59 2.29
C LYS A 19 3.68 -13.39 1.52
N SER A 20 2.55 -13.28 2.21
CA SER A 20 1.26 -12.97 1.59
C SER A 20 1.08 -11.47 1.32
N LEU A 21 1.73 -10.61 2.10
CA LEU A 21 1.57 -9.16 2.00
C LEU A 21 2.48 -8.52 0.96
N ILE A 22 3.71 -9.01 0.83
CA ILE A 22 4.71 -8.48 -0.10
C ILE A 22 5.05 -9.55 -1.14
N PRO A 23 4.65 -9.40 -2.41
CA PRO A 23 4.90 -10.43 -3.43
C PRO A 23 6.38 -10.66 -3.75
N SER A 24 7.22 -9.65 -3.52
CA SER A 24 8.64 -9.69 -3.90
C SER A 24 9.49 -10.41 -2.86
N LYS A 25 10.01 -11.60 -3.23
CA LYS A 25 10.95 -12.37 -2.39
C LYS A 25 12.19 -11.57 -1.99
N LYS A 26 12.76 -10.81 -2.92
CA LYS A 26 13.94 -9.94 -2.66
C LYS A 26 13.63 -8.87 -1.61
N THR A 27 12.43 -8.30 -1.67
CA THR A 27 11.98 -7.30 -0.70
C THR A 27 11.82 -7.92 0.68
N ILE A 28 11.23 -9.12 0.75
CA ILE A 28 11.11 -9.88 2.01
C ILE A 28 12.48 -10.18 2.60
N GLU A 29 13.42 -10.71 1.81
CA GLU A 29 14.79 -11.00 2.26
C GLU A 29 15.49 -9.75 2.79
N LYS A 30 15.32 -8.60 2.12
CA LYS A 30 15.86 -7.33 2.60
C LYS A 30 15.23 -6.93 3.95
N ILE A 31 13.92 -7.05 4.09
CA ILE A 31 13.21 -6.78 5.36
C ILE A 31 13.73 -7.69 6.47
N LYS A 32 13.88 -8.99 6.20
CA LYS A 32 14.45 -9.94 7.16
C LYS A 32 15.83 -9.50 7.65
N MET A 33 16.71 -9.18 6.71
CA MET A 33 18.07 -8.74 7.02
C MET A 33 18.09 -7.46 7.85
N LEU A 34 17.24 -6.48 7.55
CA LEU A 34 17.15 -5.22 8.31
C LEU A 34 16.70 -5.48 9.76
N ILE A 35 15.71 -6.36 9.96
CA ILE A 35 15.23 -6.71 11.30
C ILE A 35 16.32 -7.47 12.09
N GLU A 36 16.94 -8.47 11.48
CA GLU A 36 17.90 -9.36 12.16
C GLU A 36 19.27 -8.71 12.40
N SER A 37 19.76 -7.92 11.45
CA SER A 37 21.14 -7.38 11.48
C SER A 37 21.21 -5.93 11.97
N LYS A 38 20.15 -5.14 11.78
CA LYS A 38 20.14 -3.71 12.09
C LYS A 38 19.12 -3.33 13.17
N ASN A 39 18.48 -4.31 13.81
CA ASN A 39 17.42 -4.10 14.80
C ASN A 39 16.34 -3.12 14.29
N ALA A 40 15.99 -3.20 13.00
CA ALA A 40 15.05 -2.27 12.40
C ALA A 40 13.67 -2.34 13.09
N VAL A 41 13.09 -1.17 13.35
CA VAL A 41 11.81 -1.02 14.04
C VAL A 41 10.72 -0.74 13.02
N LEU A 42 9.58 -1.42 13.15
CA LEU A 42 8.40 -1.19 12.32
C LEU A 42 7.67 0.08 12.79
N ALA A 43 7.53 1.07 11.92
CA ALA A 43 6.76 2.28 12.20
C ALA A 43 5.25 1.99 12.23
N ASP A 44 4.46 2.78 12.95
CA ASP A 44 3.03 2.50 13.21
C ASP A 44 2.10 2.68 11.99
N ASP A 45 2.60 3.20 10.87
CA ASP A 45 1.81 3.55 9.68
C ASP A 45 1.72 2.43 8.63
N TYR A 46 2.13 1.21 8.98
CA TYR A 46 2.01 0.04 8.11
C TYR A 46 0.55 -0.32 7.82
N GLY A 47 0.27 -0.85 6.63
CA GLY A 47 -1.09 -1.25 6.28
C GLY A 47 -1.32 -1.40 4.78
N HIS A 48 -2.56 -1.64 4.40
CA HIS A 48 -2.95 -1.65 2.99
C HIS A 48 -3.18 -0.23 2.49
N TYR A 49 -2.49 0.14 1.41
CA TYR A 49 -2.65 1.43 0.74
C TYR A 49 -2.94 1.24 -0.74
N ILE A 50 -3.61 2.23 -1.32
CA ILE A 50 -3.83 2.28 -2.76
C ILE A 50 -2.62 2.91 -3.43
N TYR A 51 -2.14 2.25 -4.47
CA TYR A 51 -1.04 2.67 -5.32
C TYR A 51 -1.52 2.86 -6.75
N ARG A 52 -0.97 3.85 -7.45
CA ARG A 52 -1.27 4.14 -8.86
C ARG A 52 -0.05 3.89 -9.75
N CYS A 53 -0.20 3.22 -10.91
CA CYS A 53 0.84 3.28 -11.95
C CYS A 53 0.70 4.63 -12.69
N PRO A 54 1.74 5.48 -12.73
CA PRO A 54 1.69 6.73 -13.49
C PRO A 54 1.60 6.50 -15.01
N GLY A 55 2.10 5.36 -15.51
CA GLY A 55 2.08 5.00 -16.93
C GLY A 55 0.73 4.48 -17.47
N CYS A 56 0.01 3.65 -16.71
CA CYS A 56 -1.27 3.04 -17.16
C CYS A 56 -2.49 3.49 -16.33
N SER A 57 -2.29 4.33 -15.32
CA SER A 57 -3.35 4.82 -14.40
C SER A 57 -4.14 3.74 -13.66
N GLU A 58 -3.64 2.50 -13.62
CA GLU A 58 -4.26 1.43 -12.83
C GLU A 58 -3.99 1.60 -11.34
N LEU A 59 -5.01 1.27 -10.54
CA LEU A 59 -4.95 1.25 -9.09
C LEU A 59 -4.65 -0.17 -8.58
N PHE A 60 -3.83 -0.25 -7.54
CA PHE A 60 -3.39 -1.50 -6.93
C PHE A 60 -3.46 -1.37 -5.41
N ASP A 61 -4.03 -2.37 -4.75
CA ASP A 61 -3.87 -2.54 -3.30
C ASP A 61 -2.51 -3.18 -3.01
N ARG A 62 -1.69 -2.54 -2.17
CA ARG A 62 -0.38 -3.05 -1.73
C ARG A 62 -0.13 -2.76 -0.27
N PHE A 63 0.57 -3.67 0.39
CA PHE A 63 0.93 -3.52 1.79
C PHE A 63 2.14 -2.60 1.96
N PHE A 64 1.95 -1.45 2.60
CA PHE A 64 3.02 -0.54 2.99
C PHE A 64 3.63 -0.98 4.32
N ILE A 65 4.96 -0.91 4.39
CA ILE A 65 5.76 -1.12 5.60
C ILE A 65 6.85 -0.07 5.59
N HIS A 66 7.08 0.55 6.74
CA HIS A 66 8.19 1.44 6.96
C HIS A 66 9.04 0.90 8.11
N LEU A 67 10.34 0.74 7.86
CA LEU A 67 11.31 0.28 8.84
C LEU A 67 12.34 1.36 9.10
N ASP A 68 12.52 1.75 10.36
CA ASP A 68 13.56 2.68 10.80
C ASP A 68 14.76 1.91 11.37
N TYR A 69 15.98 2.24 10.95
CA TYR A 69 17.22 1.62 11.44
C TYR A 69 18.42 2.56 11.25
N ASP A 70 19.35 2.63 12.20
CA ASP A 70 20.62 3.39 12.09
C ASP A 70 20.49 4.79 11.41
N ASP A 71 19.49 5.59 11.79
CA ASP A 71 19.15 6.90 11.18
C ASP A 71 18.77 6.87 9.68
N GLU A 72 18.58 5.69 9.11
CA GLU A 72 18.03 5.43 7.78
C GLU A 72 16.61 4.83 7.89
N SER A 73 15.90 4.84 6.77
CA SER A 73 14.63 4.14 6.65
C SER A 73 14.53 3.30 5.39
N PHE A 74 13.67 2.27 5.46
CA PHE A 74 13.36 1.41 4.34
C PHE A 74 11.86 1.32 4.09
N GLU A 75 11.50 1.56 2.84
CA GLU A 75 10.15 1.37 2.31
C GLU A 75 10.18 0.47 1.06
N PRO A 76 9.19 -0.42 0.89
CA PRO A 76 9.07 -1.25 -0.29
C PRO A 76 8.62 -0.41 -1.49
N SER A 77 9.37 -0.51 -2.59
CA SER A 77 8.93 0.02 -3.89
C SER A 77 8.21 -1.05 -4.70
N TYR A 78 7.04 -0.69 -5.25
CA TYR A 78 6.26 -1.57 -6.09
C TYR A 78 6.39 -1.18 -7.56
N ARG A 79 6.32 -2.17 -8.45
CA ARG A 79 6.29 -1.95 -9.90
C ARG A 79 5.03 -2.53 -10.49
N CYS A 80 4.49 -1.85 -11.48
CA CYS A 80 3.35 -2.36 -12.24
C CYS A 80 3.75 -3.55 -13.10
N GLY A 81 2.91 -4.59 -13.13
CA GLY A 81 3.14 -5.76 -13.98
C GLY A 81 3.05 -5.45 -15.48
N LYS A 82 2.30 -4.42 -15.89
CA LYS A 82 2.09 -4.02 -17.29
C LYS A 82 3.13 -3.00 -17.77
N CYS A 83 3.11 -1.82 -17.14
CA CYS A 83 3.91 -0.65 -17.54
C CYS A 83 5.37 -0.73 -17.03
N ARG A 84 5.66 -1.59 -16.05
CA ARG A 84 6.92 -1.66 -15.27
C ARG A 84 7.33 -0.38 -14.54
N SER A 85 6.57 0.71 -14.68
CA SER A 85 6.74 1.93 -13.90
C SER A 85 6.59 1.64 -12.40
N THR A 86 7.34 2.39 -11.60
CA THR A 86 7.19 2.41 -10.15
C THR A 86 5.80 2.92 -9.80
N LEU A 87 5.12 2.24 -8.89
CA LEU A 87 3.82 2.66 -8.41
C LEU A 87 3.98 3.77 -7.37
N GLU A 88 3.10 4.75 -7.44
CA GLU A 88 3.04 5.88 -6.52
C GLU A 88 1.95 5.63 -5.48
N ARG A 89 2.28 5.77 -4.20
CA ARG A 89 1.30 5.66 -3.12
C ARG A 89 0.36 6.87 -3.18
N ILE A 90 -0.94 6.61 -3.11
CA ILE A 90 -1.93 7.68 -2.95
C ILE A 90 -2.05 7.95 -1.46
N ASP A 91 -1.46 9.06 -1.02
CA ASP A 91 -1.64 9.53 0.34
C ASP A 91 -2.93 10.34 0.43
N HIS A 92 -3.74 10.01 1.42
CA HIS A 92 -4.99 10.70 1.70
C HIS A 92 -4.89 11.50 3.00
N ASN A 93 -3.71 11.61 3.63
CA ASN A 93 -3.52 12.30 4.90
C ASN A 93 -3.16 13.79 4.79
N SER A 94 -2.96 14.34 3.60
CA SER A 94 -2.54 15.75 3.42
C SER A 94 -3.66 16.80 3.41
N ASP A 95 -4.90 16.41 3.11
CA ASP A 95 -5.96 17.39 2.77
C ASP A 95 -6.97 17.63 3.90
N GLU A 96 -7.52 18.83 4.04
CA GLU A 96 -8.62 19.10 4.99
C GLU A 96 -9.97 18.54 4.48
N GLY A 97 -10.79 18.00 5.38
CA GLY A 97 -12.13 17.45 5.08
C GLY A 97 -12.38 16.06 5.67
N SER A 98 -13.57 15.51 5.43
CA SER A 98 -13.86 14.12 5.83
C SER A 98 -13.05 13.12 4.99
N ILE A 99 -12.88 11.89 5.49
CA ILE A 99 -12.14 10.84 4.76
C ILE A 99 -12.78 10.60 3.38
N GLU A 100 -14.10 10.58 3.31
CA GLU A 100 -14.88 10.37 2.10
C GLU A 100 -14.65 11.49 1.08
N GLU A 101 -14.65 12.75 1.52
CA GLU A 101 -14.40 13.90 0.65
C GLU A 101 -12.99 13.88 0.06
N ARG A 102 -11.99 13.51 0.87
CA ARG A 102 -10.58 13.41 0.46
C ARG A 102 -10.40 12.32 -0.58
N ILE A 103 -10.93 11.13 -0.31
CA ILE A 103 -10.90 10.00 -1.25
C ILE A 103 -11.65 10.36 -2.53
N GLY A 104 -12.82 11.00 -2.44
CA GLY A 104 -13.59 11.45 -3.59
C GLY A 104 -12.82 12.41 -4.49
N LYS A 105 -12.15 13.42 -3.92
CA LYS A 105 -11.30 14.37 -4.67
C LYS A 105 -10.14 13.67 -5.37
N ILE A 106 -9.45 12.79 -4.64
CA ILE A 106 -8.34 11.99 -5.16
C ILE A 106 -8.79 11.13 -6.34
N LEU A 107 -9.90 10.38 -6.19
CA LEU A 107 -10.42 9.53 -7.25
C LEU A 107 -10.89 10.34 -8.46
N ALA A 108 -11.55 11.48 -8.27
CA ALA A 108 -11.97 12.37 -9.34
C ALA A 108 -10.80 13.00 -10.11
N SER A 109 -9.63 13.13 -9.47
CA SER A 109 -8.42 13.63 -10.14
C SER A 109 -7.85 12.64 -11.17
N PHE A 110 -8.18 11.35 -11.05
CA PHE A 110 -7.60 10.31 -11.88
C PHE A 110 -8.51 9.95 -13.07
N PRO A 111 -7.95 9.91 -14.30
CA PRO A 111 -8.71 9.43 -15.45
C PRO A 111 -8.92 7.91 -15.34
N CYS A 112 -10.08 7.43 -15.79
CA CYS A 112 -10.36 6.02 -15.89
C CYS A 112 -9.31 5.32 -16.77
N PRO A 113 -8.64 4.26 -16.30
CA PRO A 113 -7.58 3.59 -17.07
C PRO A 113 -8.09 2.89 -18.34
N LYS A 114 -9.41 2.68 -18.48
CA LYS A 114 -10.01 2.05 -19.67
C LYS A 114 -10.48 3.06 -20.73
N CYS A 115 -11.11 4.15 -20.32
CA CYS A 115 -11.76 5.09 -21.24
C CYS A 115 -11.20 6.53 -21.17
N GLY A 116 -10.33 6.84 -20.22
CA GLY A 116 -9.73 8.17 -20.06
C GLY A 116 -10.65 9.24 -19.47
N ASN A 117 -11.95 8.96 -19.30
CA ASN A 117 -12.89 9.89 -18.69
C ASN A 117 -12.59 10.12 -17.20
N ARG A 118 -12.81 11.35 -16.74
CA ARG A 118 -12.63 11.77 -15.34
C ARG A 118 -13.95 11.81 -14.55
N SER A 119 -15.06 11.48 -15.19
CA SER A 119 -16.37 11.45 -14.55
C SER A 119 -16.50 10.17 -13.72
N LEU A 120 -16.56 10.33 -12.40
CA LEU A 120 -16.91 9.28 -11.45
C LEU A 120 -18.44 9.34 -11.24
N TYR A 121 -19.14 8.27 -11.59
CA TYR A 121 -20.55 8.12 -11.23
C TYR A 121 -20.62 7.32 -9.93
N VAL A 122 -21.22 7.92 -8.89
CA VAL A 122 -21.52 7.23 -7.65
C VAL A 122 -22.97 6.79 -7.74
N ASP A 123 -23.19 5.49 -7.85
CA ASP A 123 -24.53 4.94 -7.83
C ASP A 123 -25.07 4.99 -6.39
N SER A 124 -26.05 5.86 -6.16
CA SER A 124 -26.67 6.06 -4.84
C SER A 124 -27.46 4.83 -4.36
N ASP A 125 -27.75 3.88 -5.26
CA ASP A 125 -28.50 2.65 -4.93
C ASP A 125 -27.59 1.51 -4.48
N CYS A 126 -26.27 1.68 -4.56
CA CYS A 126 -25.31 0.75 -3.96
C CYS A 126 -25.14 1.06 -2.48
N THR A 127 -26.16 0.78 -1.67
CA THR A 127 -25.96 0.55 -0.23
C THR A 127 -24.94 -0.58 -0.11
N LEU A 128 -23.70 -0.23 0.22
CA LEU A 128 -22.68 -1.16 0.67
C LEU A 128 -23.18 -1.78 1.98
N MET A 129 -23.94 -2.86 1.86
CA MET A 129 -24.24 -3.76 2.97
C MET A 129 -22.97 -4.55 3.24
N TRP A 130 -22.16 -4.06 4.18
CA TRP A 130 -21.13 -4.86 4.81
C TRP A 130 -21.84 -5.73 5.85
N ASP A 131 -22.00 -7.03 5.54
CA ASP A 131 -22.32 -8.05 6.55
C ASP A 131 -21.07 -8.36 7.40
#